data_AF-A0A1B0CQJ2-F1
#
_entry.id   AF-A0A1B0CQJ2-F1
#
_cell.length_a   1.000
_cell.length_b   1.000
_cell.length_c   1.000
_cell.angle_alpha   90.00
_cell.angle_beta   90.00
_cell.angle_gamma   90.00
#
_symmetry.space_group_name_H-M   'P 1'
#
loop_
_entity.id
_entity.type
_entity.pdbx_description
1 polymer ?
#
loop_
_entity_poly.entity_id
_entity_poly.type
_entity_poly.pdbx_seq_one_letter_code
_entity_poly.pdbx_strand_id
1 'polypeptide(L)'
;MCRFSIGMTRCDIRMIMKVQTDPECYRTSMALLNLVVNYRALELAFMFLLVWYYCTLTIRESILKVNGSRIKGWWRAHHFISTVSAGVLLVWPQGEPWQLFRSQFMYFNAYISMVQYLQFRYQKGVLYRLKALGERHNMDITIEGFHTWMWKGIGFLLPFLFIGYLFQAYNAWVLYKLSEHPDATWQIPMMSFLFLVLFIGNTTTTMLVIPQKMRERAKDQYRLKSLSWALKIRDQIKGDKRKASEKSSPAVNQNYLELLESLEGLQQKCRKDIKHQRYRLNQIGLGMSKLNIPNSSSLPSEYQDMTAEIEKGMMKRKAQLHEIEQTLPKENGLYLKIILGNVNVSILNRNDKVRYKDDYEKFKLILNVIGLSMALLNLVVNYRALELAFMFLLVWYYCTLTIRESILKGQWVAD
;
A
#
# COMPACT_ATOMS: atom_id res chain seq x y z
N MET A 1 4.01 -10.08 4.09
CA MET A 1 3.17 -11.30 4.18
C MET A 1 1.76 -10.93 3.73
N CYS A 2 1.27 -11.59 2.68
CA CYS A 2 -0.11 -11.66 2.17
C CYS A 2 -0.85 -10.44 1.62
N ARG A 3 -0.38 -9.92 0.49
CA ARG A 3 -1.18 -9.03 -0.35
C ARG A 3 -2.26 -9.82 -1.13
N PHE A 4 -3.45 -9.94 -0.53
CA PHE A 4 -4.69 -10.36 -1.19
C PHE A 4 -5.70 -9.21 -1.17
N SER A 5 -5.51 -8.24 -2.05
CA SER A 5 -6.50 -7.17 -2.24
C SER A 5 -7.09 -7.22 -3.65
N ILE A 6 -8.39 -7.50 -3.69
CA ILE A 6 -9.25 -7.39 -4.87
C ILE A 6 -9.47 -5.90 -5.11
N GLY A 7 -8.93 -5.38 -6.22
CA GLY A 7 -9.14 -4.00 -6.65
C GLY A 7 -7.88 -3.12 -6.74
N MET A 8 -6.70 -3.72 -6.91
CA MET A 8 -5.53 -3.00 -7.43
C MET A 8 -5.67 -2.84 -8.96
N THR A 9 -5.42 -1.63 -9.46
CA THR A 9 -5.43 -1.34 -10.90
C THR A 9 -4.19 -1.96 -11.59
N ARG A 10 -4.22 -2.10 -12.92
CA ARG A 10 -3.09 -2.66 -13.71
C ARG A 10 -1.77 -1.89 -13.51
N CYS A 11 -1.82 -0.57 -13.30
CA CYS A 11 -0.64 0.28 -13.03
C CYS A 11 -0.04 0.00 -11.65
N ASP A 12 -0.89 -0.18 -10.63
CA ASP A 12 -0.46 -0.47 -9.26
C ASP A 12 0.44 -1.70 -9.24
N ILE A 13 0.00 -2.81 -9.81
CA ILE A 13 0.69 -4.10 -9.72
C ILE A 13 2.06 -4.07 -10.43
N ARG A 14 2.21 -3.29 -11.52
CA ARG A 14 3.47 -3.16 -12.27
C ARG A 14 4.54 -2.40 -11.46
N MET A 15 4.16 -1.34 -10.75
CA MET A 15 5.06 -0.55 -9.91
C MET A 15 5.55 -1.33 -8.68
N ILE A 16 4.69 -2.16 -8.09
CA ILE A 16 5.11 -3.04 -6.99
C ILE A 16 6.05 -4.13 -7.48
N MET A 17 5.72 -4.80 -8.59
CA MET A 17 6.54 -5.95 -9.04
C MET A 17 7.96 -5.58 -9.46
N LYS A 18 8.18 -4.37 -10.02
CA LYS A 18 9.50 -3.93 -10.48
C LYS A 18 10.48 -3.59 -9.34
N VAL A 19 10.01 -3.52 -8.09
CA VAL A 19 10.85 -3.20 -6.92
C VAL A 19 10.68 -4.22 -5.80
N GLN A 20 9.83 -5.23 -5.97
CA GLN A 20 9.72 -6.34 -5.01
C GLN A 20 10.83 -7.37 -5.24
N THR A 21 11.30 -7.57 -6.48
CA THR A 21 12.28 -8.61 -6.84
C THR A 21 13.70 -8.34 -6.38
N ASP A 22 14.19 -7.11 -6.48
CA ASP A 22 15.60 -6.82 -6.21
C ASP A 22 15.89 -6.80 -4.70
N PRO A 23 15.12 -6.09 -3.85
CA PRO A 23 15.31 -6.05 -2.40
C PRO A 23 15.04 -7.37 -1.67
N GLU A 24 14.08 -8.19 -2.15
CA GLU A 24 13.79 -9.49 -1.52
C GLU A 24 14.93 -10.48 -1.73
N CYS A 25 15.56 -10.45 -2.91
CA CYS A 25 16.74 -11.26 -3.21
C CYS A 25 17.92 -10.90 -2.29
N TYR A 26 18.20 -9.61 -2.11
CA TYR A 26 19.22 -9.13 -1.17
C TYR A 26 18.92 -9.51 0.28
N ARG A 27 17.65 -9.45 0.70
CA ARG A 27 17.25 -9.88 2.04
C ARG A 27 17.45 -11.38 2.24
N THR A 28 17.11 -12.21 1.25
CA THR A 28 17.35 -13.67 1.33
C THR A 28 18.83 -14.01 1.35
N SER A 29 19.62 -13.42 0.45
CA SER A 29 21.04 -13.72 0.37
C SER A 29 21.77 -13.29 1.64
N MET A 30 21.44 -12.11 2.20
CA MET A 30 21.99 -11.67 3.48
C MET A 30 21.55 -12.54 4.67
N ALA A 31 20.30 -13.01 4.69
CA ALA A 31 19.84 -13.93 5.75
C ALA A 31 20.58 -15.27 5.70
N LEU A 32 20.75 -15.84 4.50
CA LEU A 32 21.49 -17.10 4.30
C LEU A 32 22.98 -16.93 4.58
N LEU A 33 23.57 -15.81 4.17
CA LEU A 33 24.97 -15.49 4.43
C LEU A 33 25.22 -15.29 5.94
N ASN A 34 24.28 -14.67 6.66
CA ASN A 34 24.33 -14.54 8.13
C ASN A 34 24.29 -15.88 8.86
N LEU A 35 23.62 -16.90 8.30
CA LEU A 35 23.60 -18.25 8.87
C LEU A 35 24.96 -18.95 8.77
N VAL A 36 25.77 -18.63 7.76
CA VAL A 36 27.05 -19.30 7.50
C VAL A 36 28.24 -18.53 8.07
N VAL A 37 28.26 -17.20 7.90
CA VAL A 37 29.45 -16.37 8.17
C VAL A 37 29.49 -15.83 9.60
N ASN A 38 28.35 -15.86 10.32
CA ASN A 38 28.21 -15.39 11.70
C ASN A 38 29.03 -14.11 12.02
N TYR A 39 28.86 -13.08 11.20
CA TYR A 39 29.62 -11.83 11.31
C TYR A 39 28.73 -10.68 11.74
N ARG A 40 29.12 -10.00 12.82
CA ARG A 40 28.35 -8.93 13.48
C ARG A 40 27.92 -7.80 12.54
N ALA A 41 28.82 -7.35 11.67
CA ALA A 41 28.47 -6.26 10.75
C ALA A 41 27.41 -6.69 9.73
N LEU A 42 27.41 -7.97 9.36
CA LEU A 42 26.44 -8.55 8.42
C LEU A 42 25.05 -8.68 9.05
N GLU A 43 24.98 -8.93 10.36
CA GLU A 43 23.73 -8.93 11.12
C GLU A 43 23.13 -7.53 11.24
N LEU A 44 23.96 -6.55 11.63
CA LEU A 44 23.52 -5.15 11.72
C LEU A 44 23.10 -4.61 10.36
N ALA A 45 23.84 -4.94 9.29
CA ALA A 45 23.47 -4.61 7.93
C ALA A 45 22.13 -5.27 7.53
N PHE A 46 21.89 -6.52 7.94
CA PHE A 46 20.63 -7.21 7.69
C PHE A 46 19.45 -6.58 8.46
N MET A 47 19.63 -6.22 9.73
CA MET A 47 18.61 -5.52 10.52
C MET A 47 18.29 -4.15 9.94
N PHE A 48 19.31 -3.41 9.53
CA PHE A 48 19.14 -2.15 8.83
C PHE A 48 18.37 -2.34 7.51
N LEU A 49 18.72 -3.37 6.73
CA LEU A 49 18.04 -3.71 5.48
C LEU A 49 16.56 -4.06 5.73
N LEU A 50 16.22 -4.74 6.82
CA LEU A 50 14.84 -5.03 7.21
C LEU A 50 14.04 -3.75 7.49
N VAL A 51 14.61 -2.82 8.26
CA VAL A 51 13.96 -1.53 8.54
C VAL A 51 13.74 -0.76 7.24
N TRP A 52 14.79 -0.64 6.41
CA TRP A 52 14.70 0.04 5.12
C TRP A 52 13.64 -0.59 4.20
N TYR A 53 13.60 -1.93 4.12
CA TYR A 53 12.64 -2.66 3.31
C TYR A 53 11.19 -2.38 3.75
N TYR A 54 10.87 -2.51 5.04
CA TYR A 54 9.51 -2.31 5.53
C TYR A 54 9.09 -0.83 5.52
N CYS A 55 10.00 0.11 5.83
CA CYS A 55 9.76 1.54 5.65
C CYS A 55 9.42 1.88 4.19
N THR A 56 10.20 1.36 3.24
CA THR A 56 9.95 1.62 1.82
C THR A 56 8.60 1.07 1.36
N LEU A 57 8.23 -0.11 1.87
CA LEU A 57 6.97 -0.77 1.54
C LEU A 57 5.76 -0.01 2.10
N THR A 58 5.80 0.46 3.35
CA THR A 58 4.71 1.24 3.97
C THR A 58 4.45 2.55 3.25
N ILE A 59 5.51 3.26 2.85
CA ILE A 59 5.40 4.52 2.10
C ILE A 59 4.78 4.26 0.72
N ARG A 60 5.28 3.25 0.00
CA ARG A 60 4.76 2.88 -1.32
C ARG A 60 3.29 2.48 -1.27
N GLU A 61 2.88 1.70 -0.26
CA GLU A 61 1.48 1.32 -0.11
C GLU A 61 0.56 2.49 0.27
N SER A 62 1.10 3.49 0.95
CA SER A 62 0.40 4.74 1.22
C SER A 62 0.15 5.52 -0.06
N ILE A 63 1.15 5.60 -0.95
CA ILE A 63 1.03 6.19 -2.29
C ILE A 63 -0.08 5.50 -3.11
N LEU A 64 -0.02 4.17 -3.20
CA LEU A 64 -0.95 3.40 -4.03
C LEU A 64 -2.40 3.58 -3.61
N LYS A 65 -2.67 3.64 -2.30
CA LYS A 65 -4.03 3.88 -1.81
C LYS A 65 -4.57 5.24 -2.23
N VAL A 66 -3.73 6.28 -2.20
CA VAL A 66 -4.12 7.63 -2.63
C VAL A 66 -4.35 7.65 -4.15
N ASN A 67 -3.58 6.88 -4.91
CA ASN A 67 -3.81 6.64 -6.34
C ASN A 67 -5.03 5.74 -6.65
N GLY A 68 -5.95 5.53 -5.69
CA GLY A 68 -7.21 4.84 -5.89
C GLY A 68 -7.17 3.32 -5.67
N SER A 69 -6.02 2.77 -5.27
CA SER A 69 -5.88 1.33 -5.08
C SER A 69 -6.72 0.80 -3.92
N ARG A 70 -7.56 -0.22 -4.15
CA ARG A 70 -8.43 -0.81 -3.10
C ARG A 70 -7.65 -1.80 -2.24
N ILE A 71 -6.72 -1.30 -1.43
CA ILE A 71 -5.94 -2.09 -0.46
C ILE A 71 -6.76 -2.26 0.84
N LYS A 72 -6.88 -3.51 1.35
CA LYS A 72 -7.51 -3.81 2.65
C LYS A 72 -6.70 -3.20 3.80
N GLY A 73 -7.39 -2.68 4.82
CA GLY A 73 -6.78 -1.92 5.92
C GLY A 73 -5.76 -2.73 6.75
N TRP A 74 -6.01 -4.02 6.98
CA TRP A 74 -5.09 -4.88 7.73
C TRP A 74 -3.69 -4.94 7.12
N TRP A 75 -3.56 -5.09 5.80
CA TRP A 75 -2.24 -5.23 5.16
C TRP A 75 -1.38 -3.98 5.34
N ARG A 76 -2.02 -2.82 5.27
CA ARG A 76 -1.37 -1.56 5.62
C ARG A 76 -0.90 -1.58 7.07
N ALA A 77 -1.78 -1.89 8.01
CA ALA A 77 -1.43 -1.95 9.43
C ALA A 77 -0.30 -2.95 9.71
N HIS A 78 -0.34 -4.14 9.10
CA HIS A 78 0.70 -5.16 9.16
C HIS A 78 2.07 -4.61 8.76
N HIS A 79 2.15 -3.84 7.66
CA HIS A 79 3.42 -3.26 7.22
C HIS A 79 3.94 -2.20 8.19
N PHE A 80 3.06 -1.37 8.76
CA PHE A 80 3.45 -0.43 9.81
C PHE A 80 3.96 -1.15 11.06
N ILE A 81 3.26 -2.19 11.51
CA ILE A 81 3.68 -3.01 12.65
C ILE A 81 5.03 -3.68 12.37
N SER A 82 5.25 -4.18 11.14
CA SER A 82 6.53 -4.79 10.72
C SER A 82 7.69 -3.80 10.71
N THR A 83 7.45 -2.52 10.36
CA THR A 83 8.44 -1.46 10.48
C THR A 83 8.83 -1.22 11.94
N VAL A 84 7.85 -1.17 12.85
CA VAL A 84 8.10 -1.03 14.29
C VAL A 84 8.90 -2.24 14.80
N SER A 85 8.51 -3.46 14.43
CA SER A 85 9.24 -4.68 14.79
C SER A 85 10.69 -4.66 14.31
N ALA A 86 10.94 -4.24 13.06
CA ALA A 86 12.30 -4.12 12.55
C ALA A 86 13.12 -3.07 13.32
N GLY A 87 12.49 -1.96 13.73
CA GLY A 87 13.12 -0.95 14.58
C GLY A 87 13.48 -1.49 15.97
N VAL A 88 12.57 -2.23 16.61
CA VAL A 88 12.83 -2.86 17.92
C VAL A 88 13.97 -3.88 17.83
N LEU A 89 14.04 -4.65 16.75
CA LEU A 89 15.13 -5.59 16.49
C LEU A 89 16.48 -4.90 16.28
N LEU A 90 16.51 -3.78 15.56
CA LEU A 90 17.74 -3.02 15.33
C LEU A 90 18.36 -2.49 16.64
N VAL A 91 17.52 -2.18 17.63
CA VAL A 91 17.93 -1.59 18.91
C VAL A 91 18.05 -2.61 20.03
N TRP A 92 17.79 -3.89 19.74
CA TRP A 92 17.95 -4.97 20.70
C TRP A 92 19.45 -5.13 21.01
N PRO A 93 19.87 -4.97 22.28
CA PRO A 93 21.27 -5.13 22.67
C PRO A 93 21.78 -6.56 22.40
N GLN A 94 23.05 -6.65 22.04
CA GLN A 94 23.73 -7.90 21.76
C GLN A 94 24.09 -8.60 23.08
N GLY A 95 23.11 -9.21 23.73
CA GLY A 95 23.27 -10.02 24.95
C GLY A 95 22.99 -11.51 24.70
N GLU A 96 23.09 -12.32 25.76
CA GLU A 96 22.78 -13.75 25.70
C GLU A 96 21.37 -14.05 25.14
N PRO A 97 20.29 -13.32 25.53
CA PRO A 97 18.97 -13.56 24.96
C PRO A 97 18.92 -13.39 23.43
N TRP A 98 19.68 -12.44 22.88
CA TRP A 98 19.75 -12.25 21.44
C TRP A 98 20.36 -13.47 20.74
N GLN A 99 21.46 -14.02 21.29
CA GLN A 99 22.13 -15.17 20.69
C GLN A 99 21.25 -16.43 20.69
N LEU A 100 20.46 -16.63 21.75
CA LEU A 100 19.51 -17.74 21.84
C LEU A 100 18.41 -17.65 20.77
N PHE A 101 17.89 -16.45 20.48
CA PHE A 101 16.81 -16.24 19.51
C PHE A 101 17.29 -16.07 18.07
N ARG A 102 18.52 -15.61 17.86
CA ARG A 102 19.09 -15.21 16.57
C ARG A 102 18.88 -16.24 15.46
N SER A 103 19.32 -17.48 15.67
CA SER A 103 19.27 -18.52 14.64
C SER A 103 17.83 -18.79 14.20
N GLN A 104 16.91 -18.85 15.16
CA GLN A 104 15.48 -19.01 14.90
C GLN A 104 14.92 -17.82 14.10
N PHE A 105 15.32 -16.59 14.43
CA PHE A 105 14.94 -15.41 13.67
C PHE A 105 15.45 -15.43 12.22
N MET A 106 16.69 -15.90 11.99
CA MET A 106 17.25 -16.02 10.64
C MET A 106 16.52 -17.08 9.80
N TYR A 107 16.22 -18.25 10.38
CA TYR A 107 15.39 -19.28 9.72
C TYR A 107 13.98 -18.76 9.39
N PHE A 108 13.36 -18.02 10.31
CA PHE A 108 12.07 -17.39 10.07
C PHE A 108 12.14 -16.41 8.89
N ASN A 109 13.16 -15.55 8.82
CA ASN A 109 13.30 -14.61 7.71
C ASN A 109 13.57 -15.28 6.36
N ALA A 110 14.37 -16.35 6.33
CA ALA A 110 14.57 -17.16 5.14
C ALA A 110 13.24 -17.77 4.67
N TYR A 111 12.49 -18.38 5.60
CA TYR A 111 11.19 -18.97 5.32
C TYR A 111 10.18 -17.93 4.80
N ILE A 112 10.03 -16.80 5.49
CA ILE A 112 9.13 -15.71 5.08
C ILE A 112 9.48 -15.18 3.70
N SER A 113 10.76 -15.13 3.37
CA SER A 113 11.18 -14.68 2.04
C SER A 113 10.81 -15.67 0.94
N MET A 114 10.92 -16.99 1.20
CA MET A 114 10.41 -18.01 0.30
C MET A 114 8.90 -17.86 0.09
N VAL A 115 8.12 -17.67 1.17
CA VAL A 115 6.67 -17.45 1.07
C VAL A 115 6.34 -16.17 0.30
N GLN A 116 7.12 -15.10 0.46
CA GLN A 116 6.95 -13.85 -0.28
C GLN A 116 7.24 -14.02 -1.78
N TYR A 117 8.26 -14.81 -2.14
CA TYR A 117 8.52 -15.17 -3.54
C TYR A 117 7.36 -15.96 -4.17
N LEU A 118 6.80 -16.93 -3.44
CA LEU A 118 5.60 -17.66 -3.90
C LEU A 118 4.39 -16.72 -4.06
N GLN A 119 4.20 -15.78 -3.13
CA GLN A 119 3.17 -14.74 -3.22
C GLN A 119 3.36 -13.85 -4.46
N PHE A 120 4.60 -13.43 -4.73
CA PHE A 120 4.96 -12.61 -5.88
C PHE A 120 4.64 -13.33 -7.19
N ARG A 121 5.08 -14.59 -7.34
CA ARG A 121 4.81 -15.41 -8.53
C ARG A 121 3.30 -15.60 -8.76
N TYR A 122 2.56 -15.88 -7.70
CA TYR A 122 1.10 -15.96 -7.75
C TYR A 122 0.45 -14.65 -8.23
N GLN A 123 0.86 -13.51 -7.67
CA GLN A 123 0.33 -12.19 -8.05
C GLN A 123 0.69 -11.80 -9.49
N LYS A 124 1.92 -12.07 -9.91
CA LYS A 124 2.39 -11.87 -11.29
C LYS A 124 1.53 -12.66 -12.27
N GLY A 125 1.24 -13.93 -11.95
CA GLY A 125 0.34 -14.78 -12.72
C GLY A 125 -1.09 -14.22 -12.82
N VAL A 126 -1.64 -13.68 -11.73
CA VAL A 126 -2.95 -13.00 -11.76
C VAL A 126 -2.93 -11.77 -12.66
N LEU A 127 -1.88 -10.94 -12.59
CA LEU A 127 -1.77 -9.77 -13.45
C LEU A 127 -1.68 -10.15 -14.93
N TYR A 128 -0.88 -11.16 -15.29
CA TYR A 128 -0.77 -11.59 -16.68
C TYR A 128 -2.11 -12.02 -17.26
N ARG A 129 -2.94 -12.74 -16.49
CA ARG A 129 -4.30 -13.09 -16.94
C ARG A 129 -5.17 -11.86 -17.15
N LEU A 130 -5.13 -10.90 -16.22
CA LEU A 130 -5.84 -9.64 -16.40
C LEU A 130 -5.32 -8.86 -17.62
N LYS A 131 -4.02 -8.95 -17.94
CA LYS A 131 -3.41 -8.35 -19.14
C LYS A 131 -3.93 -9.01 -20.42
N ALA A 132 -3.93 -10.34 -20.46
CA ALA A 132 -4.44 -11.14 -21.58
C ALA A 132 -5.94 -10.94 -21.85
N LEU A 133 -6.73 -10.60 -20.82
CA LEU A 133 -8.17 -10.34 -20.94
C LEU A 133 -8.52 -8.94 -21.53
N GLY A 134 -7.55 -8.08 -21.84
CA GLY A 134 -7.84 -6.70 -22.25
C GLY A 134 -6.93 -6.04 -23.29
N GLU A 135 -5.87 -6.68 -23.78
CA GLU A 135 -5.13 -6.22 -24.96
C GLU A 135 -4.70 -7.44 -25.81
N ARG A 136 -4.78 -7.28 -27.14
CA ARG A 136 -4.90 -8.29 -28.22
C ARG A 136 -3.86 -9.45 -28.24
N HIS A 137 -4.34 -10.65 -28.64
CA HIS A 137 -3.80 -11.76 -29.47
C HIS A 137 -2.26 -11.98 -29.47
N ASN A 138 -1.66 -13.14 -29.21
CA ASN A 138 -2.04 -14.56 -29.23
C ASN A 138 -1.87 -15.18 -27.84
N MET A 139 -2.82 -16.02 -27.44
CA MET A 139 -2.71 -16.82 -26.23
C MET A 139 -2.08 -18.14 -26.62
N ASP A 140 -0.75 -18.19 -26.61
CA ASP A 140 -0.09 -19.48 -26.57
C ASP A 140 1.01 -19.46 -25.52
N ILE A 141 0.77 -20.20 -24.44
CA ILE A 141 1.80 -20.91 -23.68
C ILE A 141 1.15 -22.23 -23.29
N THR A 142 1.25 -23.20 -24.19
CA THR A 142 1.24 -24.63 -23.88
C THR A 142 2.47 -24.96 -23.05
N ILE A 143 2.43 -24.65 -21.75
CA ILE A 143 3.35 -25.26 -20.79
C ILE A 143 2.51 -25.84 -19.65
N GLU A 144 2.22 -27.13 -19.86
CA GLU A 144 1.89 -28.23 -18.97
C GLU A 144 1.25 -27.94 -17.60
N GLY A 145 0.25 -28.75 -17.28
CA GLY A 145 -0.74 -28.55 -16.23
C GLY A 145 -0.21 -28.26 -14.82
N PHE A 146 1.04 -28.58 -14.49
CA PHE A 146 1.61 -28.38 -13.15
C PHE A 146 1.88 -26.92 -12.79
N HIS A 147 2.64 -26.17 -13.62
CA HIS A 147 2.88 -24.73 -13.39
C HIS A 147 1.58 -23.93 -13.45
N THR A 148 0.71 -24.34 -14.35
CA THR A 148 -0.59 -23.71 -14.55
C THR A 148 -1.50 -23.92 -13.34
N TRP A 149 -1.55 -25.12 -12.73
CA TRP A 149 -2.32 -25.39 -11.51
C TRP A 149 -1.75 -24.67 -10.27
N MET A 150 -0.43 -24.75 -10.07
CA MET A 150 0.29 -24.17 -8.92
C MET A 150 0.08 -22.66 -8.80
N TRP A 151 0.06 -21.93 -9.93
CA TRP A 151 -0.13 -20.47 -9.96
C TRP A 151 -1.58 -20.04 -10.21
N LYS A 152 -2.50 -20.95 -10.59
CA LYS A 152 -3.94 -20.67 -10.70
C LYS A 152 -4.67 -20.84 -9.37
N GLY A 153 -4.30 -21.82 -8.54
CA GLY A 153 -4.98 -22.12 -7.28
C GLY A 153 -4.57 -21.19 -6.14
N ILE A 154 -5.54 -20.60 -5.41
CA ILE A 154 -5.22 -19.99 -4.12
C ILE A 154 -4.87 -21.06 -3.08
N GLY A 155 -5.41 -22.28 -3.26
CA GLY A 155 -5.21 -23.42 -2.38
C GLY A 155 -3.75 -23.86 -2.28
N PHE A 156 -2.96 -23.73 -3.35
CA PHE A 156 -1.53 -24.07 -3.30
C PHE A 156 -0.74 -23.16 -2.35
N LEU A 157 -1.08 -21.87 -2.30
CA LEU A 157 -0.34 -20.89 -1.49
C LEU A 157 -0.72 -20.94 0.00
N LEU A 158 -1.91 -21.44 0.33
CA LEU A 158 -2.45 -21.41 1.69
C LEU A 158 -1.63 -22.25 2.70
N PRO A 159 -1.21 -23.49 2.42
CA PRO A 159 -0.39 -24.28 3.35
C PRO A 159 0.90 -23.57 3.77
N PHE A 160 1.66 -23.04 2.81
CA PHE A 160 2.89 -22.27 3.08
C PHE A 160 2.62 -21.02 3.91
N LEU A 161 1.44 -20.44 3.74
CA LEU A 161 1.04 -19.26 4.47
C LEU A 161 0.72 -19.57 5.94
N PHE A 162 -0.08 -20.62 6.18
CA PHE A 162 -0.43 -21.06 7.53
C PHE A 162 0.77 -21.60 8.29
N ILE A 163 1.69 -22.33 7.65
CA ILE A 163 2.96 -22.72 8.26
C ILE A 163 3.74 -21.48 8.69
N GLY A 164 3.79 -20.43 7.85
CA GLY A 164 4.41 -19.16 8.22
C GLY A 164 3.74 -18.48 9.42
N TYR A 165 2.42 -18.54 9.53
CA TYR A 165 1.69 -18.01 10.67
C TYR A 165 1.93 -18.81 11.94
N LEU A 166 2.00 -20.14 11.85
CA LEU A 166 2.37 -21.00 12.99
C LEU A 166 3.80 -20.72 13.45
N PHE A 167 4.75 -20.55 12.52
CA PHE A 167 6.11 -20.15 12.86
C PHE A 167 6.13 -18.75 13.51
N GLN A 168 5.26 -17.85 13.06
CA GLN A 168 5.08 -16.54 13.67
C GLN A 168 4.59 -16.62 15.12
N ALA A 169 3.60 -17.49 15.40
CA ALA A 169 3.13 -17.76 16.75
C ALA A 169 4.21 -18.44 17.61
N TYR A 170 4.98 -19.36 17.03
CA TYR A 170 6.10 -20.00 17.70
C TYR A 170 7.17 -18.99 18.13
N ASN A 171 7.50 -18.01 17.27
CA ASN A 171 8.39 -16.91 17.64
C ASN A 171 7.82 -16.07 18.79
N ALA A 172 6.52 -15.76 18.77
CA ALA A 172 5.88 -15.03 19.87
C ALA A 172 6.00 -15.79 21.20
N TRP A 173 5.77 -17.10 21.18
CA TRP A 173 5.88 -17.96 22.37
C TRP A 173 7.30 -18.10 22.88
N VAL A 174 8.29 -18.34 22.00
CA VAL A 174 9.71 -18.41 22.40
C VAL A 174 10.17 -17.09 23.00
N LEU A 175 9.80 -15.95 22.39
CA LEU A 175 10.13 -14.63 22.93
C LEU A 175 9.42 -14.33 24.25
N TYR A 176 8.18 -14.81 24.43
CA TYR A 176 7.49 -14.72 25.71
C TYR A 176 8.26 -15.47 26.80
N LYS A 177 8.70 -16.69 26.52
CA LYS A 177 9.53 -17.46 27.47
C LYS A 177 10.89 -16.81 27.72
N LEU A 178 11.51 -16.26 26.68
CA LEU A 178 12.78 -15.56 26.79
C LEU A 178 12.67 -14.24 27.58
N SER A 179 11.47 -13.69 27.72
CA SER A 179 11.24 -12.48 28.54
C SER A 179 11.39 -12.74 30.04
N GLU A 180 11.39 -14.01 30.48
CA GLU A 180 11.64 -14.42 31.86
C GLU A 180 13.15 -14.55 32.17
N HIS A 181 14.04 -14.36 31.18
CA HIS A 181 15.49 -14.45 31.36
C HIS A 181 16.02 -13.31 32.27
N PRO A 182 17.03 -13.54 33.13
CA PRO A 182 17.57 -12.50 34.02
C PRO A 182 18.05 -11.24 33.28
N ASP A 183 18.66 -11.41 32.11
CA ASP A 183 19.11 -10.31 31.24
C ASP A 183 18.06 -9.85 30.21
N ALA A 184 16.78 -10.19 30.40
CA ALA A 184 15.74 -9.82 29.46
C ALA A 184 15.50 -8.30 29.47
N THR A 185 15.68 -7.68 28.31
CA THR A 185 15.39 -6.25 28.11
C THR A 185 13.98 -6.06 27.55
N TRP A 186 13.45 -4.83 27.62
CA TRP A 186 12.08 -4.51 27.19
C TRP A 186 11.78 -4.85 25.71
N GLN A 187 12.80 -4.94 24.86
CA GLN A 187 12.66 -5.34 23.46
C GLN A 187 12.07 -6.74 23.31
N ILE A 188 12.40 -7.66 24.22
CA ILE A 188 11.97 -9.07 24.16
C ILE A 188 10.44 -9.21 24.32
N PRO A 189 9.81 -8.74 25.43
CA PRO A 189 8.36 -8.80 25.57
C PRO A 189 7.63 -7.95 24.52
N MET A 190 8.20 -6.81 24.10
CA MET A 190 7.64 -6.01 23.01
C MET A 190 7.62 -6.79 21.68
N MET A 191 8.71 -7.49 21.33
CA MET A 191 8.75 -8.33 20.13
C MET A 191 7.78 -9.51 20.22
N SER A 192 7.66 -10.14 21.38
CA SER A 192 6.67 -11.20 21.61
C SER A 192 5.25 -10.71 21.32
N PHE A 193 4.87 -9.56 21.88
CA PHE A 193 3.57 -8.93 21.64
C PHE A 193 3.34 -8.59 20.17
N LEU A 194 4.31 -7.96 19.50
CA LEU A 194 4.17 -7.58 18.09
C LEU A 194 4.01 -8.82 17.18
N PHE A 195 4.76 -9.89 17.43
CA PHE A 195 4.60 -11.15 16.69
C PHE A 195 3.23 -11.79 16.92
N LEU A 196 2.70 -11.72 18.14
CA LEU A 196 1.35 -12.23 18.47
C LEU A 196 0.25 -11.43 17.75
N VAL A 197 0.33 -10.10 17.77
CA VAL A 197 -0.62 -9.22 17.06
C VAL A 197 -0.62 -9.51 15.57
N LEU A 198 0.57 -9.64 14.98
CA LEU A 198 0.70 -9.98 13.57
C LEU A 198 0.14 -11.38 13.27
N PHE A 199 0.40 -12.37 14.11
CA PHE A 199 -0.15 -13.73 13.97
C PHE A 199 -1.69 -13.72 13.97
N ILE A 200 -2.30 -13.10 14.99
CA ILE A 200 -3.75 -13.03 15.14
C ILE A 200 -4.37 -12.36 13.91
N GLY A 201 -3.91 -11.15 13.56
CA GLY A 201 -4.52 -10.44 12.44
C GLY A 201 -4.24 -11.07 11.08
N ASN A 202 -3.07 -11.69 10.87
CA ASN A 202 -2.79 -12.44 9.64
C ASN A 202 -3.70 -13.67 9.50
N THR A 203 -3.94 -14.38 10.59
CA THR A 203 -4.80 -15.57 10.63
C THR A 203 -6.25 -15.17 10.42
N THR A 204 -6.78 -14.22 11.18
CA THR A 204 -8.17 -13.73 11.07
C THR A 204 -8.45 -13.19 9.66
N THR A 205 -7.57 -12.34 9.12
CA THR A 205 -7.81 -11.80 7.78
C THR A 205 -7.75 -12.84 6.69
N THR A 206 -6.84 -13.81 6.79
CA THR A 206 -6.75 -14.92 5.84
C THR A 206 -8.01 -15.78 5.90
N MET A 207 -8.47 -16.14 7.10
CA MET A 207 -9.71 -16.90 7.31
C MET A 207 -10.95 -16.20 6.74
N LEU A 208 -11.01 -14.87 6.79
CA LEU A 208 -12.12 -14.09 6.21
C LEU A 208 -12.03 -13.96 4.68
N VAL A 209 -10.82 -13.88 4.11
CA VAL A 209 -10.62 -13.69 2.66
C VAL A 209 -10.85 -14.98 1.87
N ILE A 210 -10.47 -16.14 2.42
CA ILE A 210 -10.60 -17.45 1.74
C ILE A 210 -12.04 -17.71 1.25
N PRO A 211 -13.08 -17.69 2.11
CA PRO A 211 -14.45 -18.00 1.69
C PRO A 211 -15.00 -16.97 0.72
N GLN A 212 -14.69 -15.68 0.93
CA GLN A 212 -15.06 -14.61 0.00
C GLN A 212 -14.52 -14.88 -1.41
N LYS A 213 -13.25 -15.27 -1.51
CA LYS A 213 -12.57 -15.47 -2.79
C LYS A 213 -12.97 -16.78 -3.49
N MET A 214 -13.29 -17.82 -2.74
CA MET A 214 -13.88 -19.04 -3.31
C MET A 214 -15.25 -18.75 -3.94
N ARG A 215 -16.08 -17.96 -3.25
CA ARG A 215 -17.41 -17.54 -3.75
C ARG A 215 -17.32 -16.63 -4.98
N GLU A 216 -16.38 -15.68 -5.01
CA GLU A 216 -16.15 -14.80 -6.17
C GLU A 216 -15.64 -15.56 -7.39
N ARG A 217 -14.69 -16.50 -7.22
CA ARG A 217 -14.20 -17.32 -8.34
C ARG A 217 -15.31 -18.14 -8.98
N ALA A 218 -16.22 -18.71 -8.19
CA ALA A 218 -17.37 -19.42 -8.72
C ALA A 218 -18.20 -18.48 -9.62
N LYS A 219 -18.53 -17.28 -9.13
CA LYS A 219 -19.27 -16.26 -9.90
C LYS A 219 -18.55 -15.82 -11.17
N ASP A 220 -17.24 -15.59 -11.11
CA ASP A 220 -16.43 -15.19 -12.29
C ASP A 220 -16.35 -16.32 -13.33
N GLN A 221 -16.27 -17.57 -12.91
CA GLN A 221 -16.34 -18.72 -13.83
C GLN A 221 -17.68 -18.79 -14.54
N TYR A 222 -18.80 -18.54 -13.84
CA TYR A 222 -20.12 -18.47 -14.48
C TYR A 222 -20.21 -17.28 -15.45
N ARG A 223 -19.74 -16.09 -15.07
CA ARG A 223 -19.71 -14.90 -15.94
C ARG A 223 -18.85 -15.10 -17.18
N LEU A 224 -17.69 -15.74 -17.06
CA LEU A 224 -16.82 -16.04 -18.20
C LEU A 224 -17.46 -17.09 -19.12
N LYS A 225 -18.12 -18.11 -18.57
CA LYS A 225 -18.89 -19.08 -19.36
C LYS A 225 -20.03 -18.39 -20.13
N SER A 226 -20.73 -17.42 -19.52
CA SER A 226 -21.79 -16.67 -20.19
C SER A 226 -21.26 -15.62 -21.19
N LEU A 227 -20.11 -14.99 -20.93
CA LEU A 227 -19.47 -14.01 -21.84
C LEU A 227 -18.65 -14.66 -22.97
N SER A 228 -18.39 -15.97 -22.92
CA SER A 228 -17.68 -16.69 -23.97
C SER A 228 -18.35 -16.57 -25.34
N TRP A 229 -19.67 -16.41 -25.38
CA TRP A 229 -20.44 -16.22 -26.61
C TRP A 229 -20.25 -14.81 -27.20
N ALA A 230 -20.31 -13.75 -26.37
CA ALA A 230 -20.09 -12.36 -26.79
C ALA A 230 -18.63 -12.09 -27.24
N LEU A 231 -17.65 -12.76 -26.64
CA LEU A 231 -16.23 -12.65 -27.04
C LEU A 231 -15.95 -13.33 -28.39
N LYS A 232 -16.64 -14.45 -28.70
CA LYS A 232 -16.57 -15.11 -30.02
C LYS A 232 -17.10 -14.22 -31.14
N ILE A 233 -18.21 -13.50 -30.90
CA ILE A 233 -18.79 -12.56 -31.88
C ILE A 233 -17.87 -11.35 -32.09
N ARG A 234 -17.20 -10.86 -31.04
CA ARG A 234 -16.29 -9.72 -31.15
C ARG A 234 -15.01 -10.01 -31.95
N ASP A 235 -14.55 -11.27 -31.98
CA ASP A 235 -13.36 -11.66 -32.73
C ASP A 235 -13.62 -11.72 -34.25
N GLN A 236 -14.86 -12.05 -34.65
CA GLN A 236 -15.33 -11.98 -36.05
C GLN A 236 -15.39 -10.54 -36.59
N ILE A 237 -15.66 -9.55 -35.73
CA ILE A 237 -15.78 -8.12 -36.13
C ILE A 237 -14.42 -7.41 -36.18
N LYS A 238 -13.36 -7.96 -35.55
CA LYS A 238 -12.09 -7.25 -35.33
C LYS A 238 -11.04 -7.45 -36.43
N GLY A 239 -11.38 -8.13 -37.53
CA GLY A 239 -10.50 -8.36 -38.69
C GLY A 239 -10.15 -7.10 -39.47
N ASP A 240 -10.98 -6.05 -39.40
CA ASP A 240 -10.93 -4.94 -40.37
C ASP A 240 -10.19 -3.67 -39.87
N LYS A 241 -9.95 -3.53 -38.55
CA LYS A 241 -9.36 -2.31 -37.96
C LYS A 241 -7.88 -2.43 -37.57
N ARG A 242 -7.02 -3.03 -38.42
CA ARG A 242 -5.60 -3.24 -38.07
C ARG A 242 -4.58 -2.62 -39.04
N LYS A 243 -5.00 -1.72 -39.93
CA LYS A 243 -4.10 -0.99 -40.85
C LYS A 243 -4.01 0.54 -40.63
N ALA A 244 -4.47 1.05 -39.48
CA ALA A 244 -4.56 2.52 -39.27
C ALA A 244 -3.70 3.08 -38.12
N SER A 245 -2.81 2.32 -37.49
CA SER A 245 -2.03 2.83 -36.35
C SER A 245 -0.59 2.35 -36.38
N GLU A 246 0.17 2.85 -37.35
CA GLU A 246 1.63 2.86 -37.25
C GLU A 246 2.20 4.07 -38.00
N LYS A 247 1.89 5.26 -37.48
CA LYS A 247 2.67 6.50 -37.69
C LYS A 247 2.11 7.62 -36.82
N SER A 248 2.75 7.90 -35.69
CA SER A 248 2.73 9.21 -35.00
C SER A 248 3.75 9.14 -33.86
N SER A 249 4.95 9.72 -33.92
CA SER A 249 5.41 11.09 -34.26
C SER A 249 4.88 12.16 -33.28
N PRO A 250 5.73 13.09 -32.79
CA PRO A 250 5.48 14.08 -31.72
C PRO A 250 4.09 14.77 -31.64
N ALA A 251 3.33 14.83 -32.74
CA ALA A 251 1.97 15.35 -32.77
C ALA A 251 0.99 14.62 -31.82
N VAL A 252 1.14 13.29 -31.62
CA VAL A 252 0.30 12.57 -30.65
C VAL A 252 0.66 12.94 -29.20
N ASN A 253 1.93 13.23 -28.91
CA ASN A 253 2.33 13.70 -27.59
C ASN A 253 1.82 15.13 -27.32
N GLN A 254 1.82 15.99 -28.35
CA GLN A 254 1.24 17.33 -28.25
C GLN A 254 -0.26 17.30 -27.97
N ASN A 255 -1.01 16.48 -28.72
CA ASN A 255 -2.44 16.28 -28.46
C ASN A 255 -2.70 15.68 -27.08
N TYR A 256 -1.80 14.80 -26.60
CA TYR A 256 -1.88 14.26 -25.25
C TYR A 256 -1.72 15.35 -24.19
N LEU A 257 -0.73 16.24 -24.33
CA LEU A 257 -0.50 17.36 -23.40
C LEU A 257 -1.68 18.35 -23.38
N GLU A 258 -2.24 18.68 -24.54
CA GLU A 258 -3.40 19.58 -24.64
C GLU A 258 -4.65 18.96 -23.98
N LEU A 259 -4.85 17.66 -24.18
CA LEU A 259 -5.94 16.93 -23.55
C LEU A 259 -5.77 16.85 -22.04
N LEU A 260 -4.53 16.73 -21.54
CA LEU A 260 -4.23 16.76 -20.12
C LEU A 260 -4.55 18.12 -19.48
N GLU A 261 -4.18 19.21 -20.14
CA GLU A 261 -4.48 20.57 -19.65
C GLU A 261 -5.99 20.82 -19.61
N SER A 262 -6.71 20.40 -20.67
CA SER A 262 -8.17 20.46 -20.72
C SER A 262 -8.83 19.63 -19.60
N LEU A 263 -8.29 18.44 -19.33
CA LEU A 263 -8.75 17.56 -18.27
C LEU A 263 -8.49 18.16 -16.88
N GLU A 264 -7.35 18.84 -16.68
CA GLU A 264 -7.05 19.57 -15.45
C GLU A 264 -8.07 20.68 -15.19
N GLY A 265 -8.41 21.49 -16.21
CA GLY A 265 -9.42 22.54 -16.11
C GLY A 265 -10.79 21.99 -15.68
N LEU A 266 -11.21 20.87 -16.27
CA LEU A 266 -12.46 20.19 -15.90
C LEU A 266 -12.41 19.63 -14.47
N GLN A 267 -11.28 19.06 -14.04
CA GLN A 267 -11.10 18.58 -12.67
C GLN A 267 -11.22 19.70 -11.65
N GLN A 268 -10.60 20.86 -11.89
CA GLN A 268 -10.68 22.01 -11.00
C GLN A 268 -12.11 22.56 -10.91
N LYS A 269 -12.82 22.64 -12.06
CA LYS A 269 -14.22 23.06 -12.10
C LYS A 269 -15.11 22.10 -11.29
N CYS A 270 -14.96 20.79 -11.51
CA CYS A 270 -15.71 19.77 -10.78
C CYS A 270 -15.48 19.85 -9.26
N ARG A 271 -14.23 20.08 -8.81
CA ARG A 271 -13.93 20.29 -7.38
C ARG A 271 -14.62 21.53 -6.82
N LYS A 272 -14.59 22.66 -7.55
CA LYS A 272 -15.27 23.90 -7.13
C LYS A 272 -16.78 23.68 -7.01
N ASP A 273 -17.38 23.00 -7.98
CA ASP A 273 -18.81 22.69 -8.00
C ASP A 273 -19.21 21.77 -6.84
N ILE A 274 -18.42 20.73 -6.55
CA ILE A 274 -18.64 19.84 -5.39
C ILE A 274 -18.56 20.64 -4.07
N LYS A 275 -17.54 21.52 -3.93
CA LYS A 275 -17.38 22.35 -2.73
C LYS A 275 -18.58 23.29 -2.54
N HIS A 276 -19.05 23.89 -3.62
CA HIS A 276 -20.23 24.75 -3.60
C HIS A 276 -21.52 23.98 -3.27
N GLN A 277 -21.73 22.78 -3.85
CA GLN A 277 -22.89 21.95 -3.52
C GLN A 277 -22.87 21.49 -2.06
N ARG A 278 -21.70 21.11 -1.52
CA ARG A 278 -21.55 20.78 -0.09
C ARG A 278 -21.87 21.96 0.82
N TYR A 279 -21.40 23.15 0.47
CA TYR A 279 -21.71 24.37 1.21
C TYR A 279 -23.23 24.61 1.26
N ARG A 280 -23.92 24.53 0.11
CA ARG A 280 -25.38 24.69 0.05
C ARG A 280 -26.12 23.63 0.87
N LEU A 281 -25.68 22.37 0.80
CA LEU A 281 -26.27 21.28 1.62
C LEU A 281 -26.08 21.54 3.12
N ASN A 282 -24.92 22.05 3.54
CA ASN A 282 -24.70 22.41 4.94
C ASN A 282 -25.58 23.59 5.38
N GLN A 283 -25.77 24.60 4.54
CA GLN A 283 -26.67 25.72 4.83
C GLN A 283 -28.13 25.25 4.99
N ILE A 284 -28.60 24.37 4.10
CA ILE A 284 -29.93 23.76 4.21
C ILE A 284 -30.05 22.95 5.50
N GLY A 285 -29.02 22.16 5.85
CA GLY A 285 -29.00 21.39 7.10
C GLY A 285 -29.04 22.27 8.35
N LEU A 286 -28.30 23.39 8.36
CA LEU A 286 -28.34 24.37 9.44
C LEU A 286 -29.71 25.05 9.54
N GLY A 287 -30.34 25.38 8.40
CA GLY A 287 -31.70 25.91 8.36
C GLY A 287 -32.73 24.94 8.96
N MET A 288 -32.66 23.66 8.57
CA MET A 288 -33.50 22.59 9.13
C MET A 288 -33.28 22.43 10.64
N SER A 289 -32.03 22.48 11.11
CA SER A 289 -31.72 22.41 12.55
C SER A 289 -32.27 23.59 13.35
N LYS A 290 -32.33 24.80 12.77
CA LYS A 290 -32.92 25.97 13.42
C LYS A 290 -34.44 25.89 13.52
N LEU A 291 -35.09 25.22 12.56
CA LEU A 291 -36.53 24.96 12.56
C LEU A 291 -36.93 23.85 13.55
N ASN A 292 -35.99 23.02 13.99
CA ASN A 292 -36.21 21.86 14.86
C ASN A 292 -35.90 22.13 16.36
N ILE A 293 -36.00 23.39 16.80
CA ILE A 293 -35.81 23.86 18.20
C ILE A 293 -37.14 23.67 18.99
N PRO A 294 -37.13 23.35 20.31
CA PRO A 294 -37.88 22.22 20.90
C PRO A 294 -39.33 22.53 21.31
N ASN A 295 -40.21 22.86 20.35
CA ASN A 295 -41.67 22.84 20.55
C ASN A 295 -42.34 21.87 19.55
N SER A 296 -41.72 20.72 19.31
CA SER A 296 -41.98 19.80 18.19
C SER A 296 -43.19 18.86 18.35
N SER A 297 -44.08 19.09 19.31
CA SER A 297 -45.32 18.31 19.46
C SER A 297 -46.54 18.94 18.77
N SER A 298 -46.41 20.11 18.11
CA SER A 298 -47.53 20.83 17.51
C SER A 298 -47.34 21.26 16.04
N LEU A 299 -46.40 20.65 15.30
CA LEU A 299 -46.33 20.87 13.85
C LEU A 299 -47.32 19.95 13.11
N PRO A 300 -48.13 20.47 12.17
CA PRO A 300 -49.03 19.66 11.34
C PRO A 300 -48.28 18.55 10.59
N SER A 301 -48.93 17.39 10.41
CA SER A 301 -48.41 16.19 9.71
C SER A 301 -47.73 16.51 8.37
N GLU A 302 -48.25 17.49 7.64
CA GLU A 302 -47.75 17.94 6.34
C GLU A 302 -46.32 18.50 6.39
N TYR A 303 -45.96 19.21 7.47
CA TYR A 303 -44.61 19.76 7.64
C TYR A 303 -43.60 18.66 8.01
N GLN A 304 -44.03 17.64 8.74
CA GLN A 304 -43.18 16.50 9.09
C GLN A 304 -42.81 15.70 7.84
N ASP A 305 -43.79 15.39 6.98
CA ASP A 305 -43.55 14.71 5.71
C ASP A 305 -42.64 15.53 4.78
N MET A 306 -42.84 16.85 4.71
CA MET A 306 -41.98 17.73 3.91
C MET A 306 -40.54 17.77 4.44
N THR A 307 -40.34 17.78 5.76
CA THR A 307 -38.98 17.72 6.34
C THR A 307 -38.29 16.37 6.08
N ALA A 308 -39.01 15.26 6.16
CA ALA A 308 -38.49 13.93 5.86
C ALA A 308 -38.13 13.76 4.38
N GLU A 309 -38.92 14.35 3.47
CA GLU A 309 -38.62 14.35 2.04
C GLU A 309 -37.36 15.17 1.70
N ILE A 310 -37.21 16.34 2.32
CA ILE A 310 -36.00 17.16 2.18
C ILE A 310 -34.77 16.42 2.70
N GLU A 311 -34.85 15.77 3.86
CA GLU A 311 -33.75 14.99 4.44
C GLU A 311 -33.35 13.81 3.53
N LYS A 312 -34.33 13.07 3.00
CA LYS A 312 -34.11 12.00 2.02
C LYS A 312 -33.45 12.53 0.75
N GLY A 313 -33.88 13.69 0.25
CA GLY A 313 -33.25 14.38 -0.89
C GLY A 313 -31.80 14.78 -0.61
N MET A 314 -31.51 15.29 0.58
CA MET A 314 -30.16 15.64 1.01
C MET A 314 -29.25 14.40 1.07
N MET A 315 -29.75 13.28 1.60
CA MET A 315 -29.00 12.02 1.67
C MET A 315 -28.66 11.48 0.28
N LYS A 316 -29.64 11.46 -0.63
CA LYS A 316 -29.42 11.05 -2.03
C LYS A 316 -28.39 11.92 -2.72
N ARG A 317 -28.45 13.25 -2.53
CA ARG A 317 -27.51 14.19 -3.14
C ARG A 317 -26.11 14.10 -2.54
N LYS A 318 -25.99 13.87 -1.23
CA LYS A 318 -24.70 13.57 -0.57
C LYS A 318 -24.06 12.30 -1.15
N ALA A 319 -24.85 11.25 -1.37
CA ALA A 319 -24.36 10.00 -1.97
C ALA A 319 -23.87 10.21 -3.41
N GLN A 320 -24.62 10.93 -4.24
CA GLN A 320 -24.21 11.26 -5.61
C GLN A 320 -22.93 12.12 -5.65
N LEU A 321 -22.83 13.14 -4.81
CA LEU A 321 -21.62 13.96 -4.70
C LEU A 321 -20.41 13.13 -4.27
N HIS A 322 -20.62 12.15 -3.38
CA HIS A 322 -19.56 11.23 -2.97
C HIS A 322 -19.12 10.30 -4.11
N GLU A 323 -20.06 9.81 -4.93
CA GLU A 323 -19.74 9.00 -6.11
C GLU A 323 -18.94 9.80 -7.14
N ILE A 324 -19.33 11.05 -7.42
CA ILE A 324 -18.58 11.94 -8.32
C ILE A 324 -17.19 12.23 -7.75
N GLU A 325 -17.06 12.54 -6.46
CA GLU A 325 -15.78 12.78 -5.80
C GLU A 325 -14.85 11.55 -5.84
N GLN A 326 -15.41 10.33 -5.85
CA GLN A 326 -14.61 9.10 -6.00
C GLN A 326 -13.99 8.94 -7.40
N THR A 327 -14.51 9.63 -8.42
CA THR A 327 -13.96 9.63 -9.79
C THR A 327 -12.82 10.65 -9.98
N LEU A 328 -12.72 11.64 -9.08
CA LEU A 328 -11.66 12.65 -9.11
C LEU A 328 -10.39 12.16 -8.40
N PRO A 329 -9.20 12.70 -8.76
CA PRO A 329 -7.96 12.41 -8.05
C PRO A 329 -8.08 12.75 -6.56
N LYS A 330 -7.60 11.88 -5.68
CA LYS A 330 -7.67 12.13 -4.23
C LYS A 330 -6.44 12.89 -3.76
N GLU A 331 -6.64 13.80 -2.82
CA GLU A 331 -5.54 14.49 -2.15
C GLU A 331 -4.81 13.53 -1.20
N ASN A 332 -3.52 13.79 -0.99
CA ASN A 332 -2.69 13.04 -0.06
C ASN A 332 -3.26 13.14 1.37
N GLY A 333 -3.45 12.00 2.04
CA GLY A 333 -3.76 11.99 3.48
C GLY A 333 -2.59 12.51 4.33
N LEU A 334 -2.83 12.83 5.62
CA LEU A 334 -1.85 13.46 6.53
C LEU A 334 -0.46 12.79 6.50
N TYR A 335 -0.40 11.46 6.64
CA TYR A 335 0.86 10.70 6.59
C TYR A 335 1.61 10.90 5.26
N LEU A 336 0.88 10.82 4.15
CA LEU A 336 1.47 10.98 2.82
C LEU A 336 1.89 12.43 2.55
N LYS A 337 1.16 13.40 3.12
CA LYS A 337 1.50 14.82 3.06
C LYS A 337 2.79 15.13 3.82
N ILE A 338 3.01 14.49 4.98
CA ILE A 338 4.27 14.58 5.72
C ILE A 338 5.42 13.99 4.87
N ILE A 339 5.19 12.87 4.20
CA ILE A 339 6.24 12.15 3.46
C ILE A 339 6.53 12.72 2.08
N LEU A 340 5.54 13.20 1.33
CA LEU A 340 5.67 13.65 -0.07
C LEU A 340 5.42 15.15 -0.26
N GLY A 341 4.97 15.87 0.76
CA GLY A 341 4.56 17.27 0.64
C GLY A 341 3.15 17.41 0.06
N ASN A 342 2.80 18.64 -0.36
CA ASN A 342 1.46 19.01 -0.77
C ASN A 342 1.17 18.67 -2.26
N VAL A 343 2.06 17.93 -2.92
CA VAL A 343 1.94 17.60 -4.35
C VAL A 343 1.39 16.18 -4.52
N ASN A 344 0.36 16.05 -5.37
CA ASN A 344 -0.25 14.75 -5.67
C ASN A 344 0.73 13.87 -6.45
N VAL A 345 0.77 12.57 -6.16
CA VAL A 345 1.74 11.61 -6.72
C VAL A 345 1.58 11.37 -8.23
N SER A 346 0.49 11.91 -8.80
CA SER A 346 0.25 12.00 -10.24
C SER A 346 0.74 13.35 -10.76
N ILE A 347 2.06 13.57 -10.74
CA ILE A 347 2.66 14.79 -11.30
C ILE A 347 2.67 14.63 -12.82
N LEU A 348 1.73 15.28 -13.50
CA LEU A 348 1.70 15.34 -14.97
C LEU A 348 2.09 16.71 -15.53
N ASN A 349 2.21 17.75 -14.69
CA ASN A 349 2.46 19.13 -15.12
C ASN A 349 3.88 19.60 -14.76
N ARG A 350 4.55 20.33 -15.69
CA ARG A 350 5.88 20.90 -15.50
C ARG A 350 5.94 21.86 -14.30
N ASN A 351 4.87 22.60 -14.03
CA ASN A 351 4.79 23.52 -12.89
C ASN A 351 4.70 22.77 -11.56
N ASP A 352 3.96 21.67 -11.50
CA ASP A 352 3.90 20.81 -10.32
C ASP A 352 5.21 20.06 -10.08
N LYS A 353 5.97 19.75 -11.14
CA LYS A 353 7.32 19.16 -11.06
C LYS A 353 8.31 20.11 -10.38
N VAL A 354 8.28 21.40 -10.73
CA VAL A 354 9.12 22.42 -10.08
C VAL A 354 8.69 22.61 -8.62
N ARG A 355 7.39 22.74 -8.34
CA ARG A 355 6.88 22.87 -6.97
C ARG A 355 7.25 21.66 -6.10
N TYR A 356 7.19 20.46 -6.66
CA TYR A 356 7.63 19.24 -5.96
C TYR A 356 9.13 19.23 -5.69
N LYS A 357 9.95 19.73 -6.61
CA LYS A 357 11.39 19.88 -6.39
C LYS A 357 11.68 20.87 -5.27
N ASP A 358 10.96 21.99 -5.22
CA ASP A 358 11.11 22.97 -4.13
C ASP A 358 10.66 22.37 -2.78
N ASP A 359 9.55 21.63 -2.74
CA ASP A 359 9.09 20.91 -1.55
C ASP A 359 10.06 19.79 -1.13
N TYR A 360 10.78 19.19 -2.08
CA TYR A 360 11.85 18.23 -1.83
C TYR A 360 13.06 18.88 -1.16
N GLU A 361 13.52 20.02 -1.67
CA GLU A 361 14.65 20.75 -1.09
C GLU A 361 14.30 21.32 0.31
N LYS A 362 13.10 21.90 0.48
CA LYS A 362 12.62 22.37 1.79
C LYS A 362 12.55 21.25 2.82
N PHE A 363 12.08 20.06 2.42
CA PHE A 363 12.02 18.90 3.29
C PHE A 363 13.40 18.44 3.76
N LYS A 364 14.39 18.38 2.87
CA LYS A 364 15.80 18.10 3.23
C LYS A 364 16.31 19.10 4.27
N LEU A 365 16.06 20.39 4.04
CA LEU A 365 16.50 21.44 4.95
C LEU A 365 15.87 21.30 6.34
N ILE A 366 14.53 21.17 6.42
CA ILE A 366 13.81 21.03 7.69
C ILE A 366 14.32 19.83 8.49
N LEU A 367 14.50 18.67 7.85
CA LEU A 367 14.96 17.47 8.54
C LEU A 367 16.43 17.51 8.91
N ASN A 368 17.28 18.16 8.12
CA ASN A 368 18.67 18.42 8.52
C ASN A 368 18.73 19.32 9.75
N VAL A 369 17.88 20.35 9.86
CA VAL A 369 17.81 21.22 11.03
C VAL A 369 17.33 20.47 12.27
N ILE A 370 16.27 19.65 12.14
CA ILE A 370 15.78 18.79 13.25
C ILE A 370 16.84 17.73 13.62
N GLY A 371 17.53 17.16 12.63
CA GLY A 371 18.63 16.23 12.85
C GLY A 371 19.78 16.88 13.62
N LEU A 372 20.17 18.09 13.23
CA LEU A 372 21.21 18.85 13.91
C LEU A 372 20.82 19.17 15.36
N SER A 373 19.57 19.60 15.61
CA SER A 373 19.12 19.91 16.97
C SER A 373 19.07 18.65 17.85
N MET A 374 18.60 17.52 17.34
CA MET A 374 18.61 16.25 18.09
C MET A 374 20.03 15.70 18.30
N ALA A 375 20.95 15.91 17.36
CA ALA A 375 22.36 15.55 17.54
C ALA A 375 23.02 16.37 18.66
N LEU A 376 22.80 17.69 18.66
CA LEU A 376 23.27 18.58 19.72
C LEU A 376 22.64 18.23 21.07
N LEU A 377 21.35 17.89 21.10
CA LEU A 377 20.67 17.53 22.34
C LEU A 377 21.13 16.16 22.88
N ASN A 378 21.46 15.20 22.01
CA ASN A 378 22.12 13.94 22.40
C ASN A 378 23.51 14.18 23.03
N LEU A 379 24.25 15.19 22.59
CA LEU A 379 25.56 15.51 23.19
C LEU A 379 25.44 16.04 24.62
N VAL A 380 24.37 16.77 24.92
CA VAL A 380 24.13 17.36 26.25
C VAL A 380 23.40 16.39 27.17
N VAL A 381 22.50 15.57 26.61
CA VAL A 381 21.62 14.66 27.35
C VAL A 381 21.91 13.23 26.93
N ASN A 382 22.62 12.48 27.79
CA ASN A 382 22.84 11.04 27.63
C ASN A 382 21.56 10.25 27.97
N TYR A 383 20.49 10.48 27.22
CA TYR A 383 19.22 9.79 27.37
C TYR A 383 18.98 8.83 26.21
N ARG A 384 18.91 7.54 26.53
CA ARG A 384 18.83 6.46 25.54
C ARG A 384 17.65 6.61 24.58
N ALA A 385 16.50 7.12 25.02
CA ALA A 385 15.36 7.28 24.14
C ALA A 385 15.59 8.37 23.07
N LEU A 386 16.43 9.37 23.36
CA LEU A 386 16.74 10.44 22.42
C LEU A 386 17.67 9.98 21.30
N GLU A 387 18.64 9.13 21.63
CA GLU A 387 19.50 8.46 20.65
C GLU A 387 18.67 7.59 19.70
N LEU A 388 17.71 6.85 20.25
CA LEU A 388 16.81 5.99 19.49
C LEU A 388 15.88 6.79 18.58
N ALA A 389 15.33 7.91 19.06
CA ALA A 389 14.52 8.83 18.26
C ALA A 389 15.34 9.44 17.11
N PHE A 390 16.60 9.79 17.36
CA PHE A 390 17.50 10.32 16.34
C PHE A 390 17.86 9.28 15.27
N MET A 391 18.22 8.05 15.68
CA MET A 391 18.47 6.94 14.76
C MET A 391 17.25 6.61 13.91
N PHE A 392 16.06 6.59 14.51
CA PHE A 392 14.80 6.39 13.79
C PHE A 392 14.54 7.50 12.77
N LEU A 393 14.75 8.77 13.15
CA LEU A 393 14.58 9.90 12.24
C LEU A 393 15.51 9.78 11.03
N LEU A 394 16.78 9.41 11.23
CA LEU A 394 17.74 9.26 10.14
C LEU A 394 17.30 8.17 9.15
N VAL A 395 16.94 6.98 9.64
CA VAL A 395 16.49 5.89 8.77
C VAL A 395 15.23 6.29 8.01
N TRP A 396 14.27 6.92 8.69
CA TRP A 396 13.04 7.41 8.07
C TRP A 396 13.30 8.49 7.01
N TYR A 397 14.21 9.42 7.31
CA TYR A 397 14.63 10.49 6.40
C TYR A 397 15.22 9.91 5.11
N TYR A 398 16.21 9.03 5.22
CA TYR A 398 16.86 8.44 4.05
C TYR A 398 15.91 7.55 3.24
N CYS A 399 15.03 6.77 3.90
CA CYS A 399 13.99 6.02 3.20
C CYS A 399 13.06 6.94 2.39
N THR A 400 12.66 8.07 2.99
CA THR A 400 11.81 9.06 2.33
C THR A 400 12.53 9.73 1.17
N LEU A 401 13.80 10.07 1.32
CA LEU A 401 14.62 10.64 0.24
C LEU A 401 14.74 9.70 -0.94
N THR A 402 15.10 8.43 -0.71
CA THR A 402 15.23 7.45 -1.80
C THR A 402 13.94 7.36 -2.62
N ILE A 403 12.78 7.42 -1.95
CA ILE A 403 11.48 7.40 -2.64
C ILE A 403 11.25 8.69 -3.41
N ARG A 404 11.44 9.85 -2.78
CA ARG A 404 11.26 11.15 -3.45
C ARG A 404 12.18 11.29 -4.66
N GLU A 405 13.44 10.85 -4.56
CA GLU A 405 14.39 10.80 -5.67
C GLU A 405 13.96 9.81 -6.76
N SER A 406 13.44 8.63 -6.39
CA SER A 406 12.93 7.67 -7.37
C SER A 406 11.72 8.21 -8.15
N ILE A 407 10.86 8.99 -7.48
CA ILE A 407 9.71 9.68 -8.12
C ILE A 407 10.23 10.76 -9.07
N LEU A 408 11.21 11.56 -8.65
CA LEU A 408 11.86 12.53 -9.52
C LEU A 408 12.47 11.83 -10.74
N LYS A 409 13.39 10.88 -10.54
CA LYS A 409 14.12 10.17 -11.62
C LYS A 409 13.17 9.43 -12.58
N GLY A 410 12.14 8.76 -12.07
CA GLY A 410 11.13 8.10 -12.91
C GLY A 410 10.35 9.05 -13.83
N GLN A 411 10.32 10.35 -13.51
CA GLN A 411 9.72 11.41 -14.33
C GLN A 411 10.72 12.18 -15.20
N TRP A 412 12.03 11.91 -15.07
CA TRP A 412 13.09 12.50 -15.91
C TRP A 412 13.50 11.62 -17.08
N VAL A 413 13.07 10.34 -17.12
CA VAL A 413 13.38 9.38 -18.21
C VAL A 413 12.23 9.31 -19.24
N ALA A 414 11.20 10.15 -19.10
CA ALA A 414 10.08 10.24 -20.04
C ALA A 414 10.21 11.39 -21.04
N ASP A 415 11.32 12.12 -21.00
CA ASP A 415 11.79 13.04 -22.04
C ASP A 415 12.90 12.30 -22.83
#